data_AF-A0A9W6WYI8-F1
#
_entry.id   AF-A0A9W6WYI8-F1
#
_cell.length_a   1.000
_cell.length_b   1.000
_cell.length_c   1.000
_cell.angle_alpha   90.00
_cell.angle_beta   90.00
_cell.angle_gamma   90.00
#
_symmetry.space_group_name_H-M   'P 1'
#
loop_
_entity.id
_entity.type
_entity.pdbx_description
1 polymer ?
#
loop_
_entity_poly.entity_id
_entity_poly.type
_entity_poly.pdbx_seq_one_letter_code
_entity_poly.pdbx_strand_id
1 'polypeptide(L)'
;MFAHETTPLNSVKEHQYCEDLITEDNIRDLLDTRPWEELENPKVAISFETDVGGRLGVFVSAYLEVEKKYLQAYWESTHNFPISAAKRQASPWLADLHKKRNNRRGHAGNAWKQVLCILIQAMRDGWCDLDILLDLFFLHSPRRSDKVIWYPGVVSRMANLADPNLHCPEPTTLLEALDECNEADPWRNHYRDDPNSHPAHQITRLTDKFFGVHVADADE
;
A
#
# COMPACT_ATOMS: atom_id res chain seq x y z
N MET A 1 16.87 6.77 13.80
CA MET A 1 17.96 6.13 13.04
C MET A 1 17.56 4.69 12.82
N PHE A 2 16.77 4.41 11.78
CA PHE A 2 16.29 3.06 11.50
C PHE A 2 17.30 2.40 10.57
N ALA A 3 18.16 1.56 11.13
CA ALA A 3 18.99 0.66 10.34
C ALA A 3 18.12 -0.51 9.88
N HIS A 4 17.36 -0.30 8.80
CA HIS A 4 16.97 -1.44 7.98
C HIS A 4 18.18 -1.72 7.08
N GLU A 5 18.92 -2.78 7.39
CA GLU A 5 19.79 -3.43 6.40
C GLU A 5 18.90 -4.01 5.30
N THR A 6 18.42 -3.13 4.41
CA THR A 6 17.80 -3.54 3.17
C THR A 6 18.92 -3.95 2.22
N THR A 7 19.23 -5.25 2.26
CA THR A 7 19.83 -5.90 1.10
C THR A 7 18.99 -5.51 -0.12
N PRO A 8 19.58 -5.01 -1.22
CA PRO A 8 18.79 -4.57 -2.36
C PRO A 8 17.87 -5.71 -2.83
N LEU A 9 16.57 -5.41 -2.98
CA LEU A 9 15.50 -6.32 -3.40
C LEU A 9 15.72 -6.99 -4.79
N ASN A 10 16.83 -6.71 -5.45
CA ASN A 10 17.26 -7.33 -6.71
C ASN A 10 17.92 -8.73 -6.52
N SER A 11 17.81 -9.35 -5.33
CA SER A 11 18.63 -10.52 -4.94
C SER A 11 17.87 -11.83 -4.70
N VAL A 12 16.53 -11.83 -4.69
CA VAL A 12 15.74 -13.07 -4.49
C VAL A 12 15.74 -13.90 -5.78
N LYS A 13 16.31 -15.11 -5.70
CA LYS A 13 16.40 -16.10 -6.78
C LYS A 13 15.13 -16.94 -6.84
N GLU A 14 14.86 -17.56 -8.00
CA GLU A 14 13.66 -18.38 -8.25
C GLU A 14 13.43 -19.51 -7.23
N HIS A 15 14.50 -20.14 -6.73
CA HIS A 15 14.38 -21.20 -5.72
C HIS A 15 14.12 -20.71 -4.30
N GLN A 16 14.11 -19.39 -4.06
CA GLN A 16 13.95 -18.81 -2.72
C GLN A 16 12.50 -18.41 -2.41
N TYR A 17 11.58 -18.57 -3.37
CA TYR A 17 10.15 -18.31 -3.19
C TYR A 17 9.33 -19.33 -3.98
N CYS A 18 8.04 -19.43 -3.69
CA CYS A 18 7.09 -20.34 -4.32
C CYS A 18 6.65 -19.84 -5.70
N GLU A 19 7.56 -19.87 -6.68
CA GLU A 19 7.31 -19.47 -8.09
C GLU A 19 6.17 -20.26 -8.73
N ASP A 20 6.05 -21.51 -8.31
CA ASP A 20 5.04 -22.48 -8.70
C ASP A 20 3.61 -22.05 -8.29
N LEU A 21 3.46 -21.15 -7.30
CA LEU A 21 2.18 -20.55 -6.97
C LEU A 21 1.74 -19.47 -7.97
N ILE A 22 2.67 -18.93 -8.77
CA ILE A 22 2.38 -17.88 -9.76
C ILE A 22 1.82 -18.54 -11.03
N THR A 23 0.57 -19.00 -10.95
CA THR A 23 -0.20 -19.57 -12.04
C THR A 23 -1.42 -18.72 -12.35
N GLU A 24 -1.99 -18.90 -13.54
CA GLU A 24 -3.20 -18.19 -13.94
C GLU A 24 -4.36 -18.42 -12.95
N ASP A 25 -4.58 -19.67 -12.56
CA ASP A 25 -5.69 -20.07 -11.68
C ASP A 25 -5.50 -19.53 -10.26
N ASN A 26 -4.33 -19.71 -9.65
CA ASN A 26 -4.07 -19.18 -8.31
C ASN A 26 -4.18 -17.65 -8.25
N ILE A 27 -3.75 -16.95 -9.31
CA ILE A 27 -3.88 -15.48 -9.37
C ILE A 27 -5.34 -15.08 -9.51
N ARG A 28 -6.16 -15.82 -10.26
CA ARG A 28 -7.61 -15.57 -10.32
C ARG A 28 -8.25 -15.77 -8.96
N ASP A 29 -8.00 -16.90 -8.33
CA ASP A 29 -8.55 -17.23 -7.02
C ASP A 29 -8.22 -16.13 -6.00
N LEU A 30 -6.97 -15.64 -6.00
CA LEU A 30 -6.56 -14.50 -5.18
C LEU A 30 -7.32 -13.22 -5.54
N LEU A 31 -7.45 -12.87 -6.82
CA LEU A 31 -8.13 -11.63 -7.20
C LEU A 31 -9.64 -11.68 -6.93
N ASP A 32 -10.23 -12.87 -6.95
CA ASP A 32 -11.65 -13.11 -6.66
C ASP A 32 -11.97 -12.94 -5.16
N THR A 33 -10.98 -13.10 -4.26
CA THR A 33 -11.15 -12.74 -2.84
C THR A 33 -11.15 -11.23 -2.60
N ARG A 34 -10.78 -10.42 -3.61
CA ARG A 34 -10.72 -8.95 -3.54
C ARG A 34 -9.85 -8.45 -2.36
N PRO A 35 -8.58 -8.86 -2.27
CA PRO A 35 -7.72 -8.58 -1.11
C PRO A 35 -7.45 -7.08 -0.86
N TRP A 36 -7.75 -6.23 -1.85
CA TRP A 36 -7.66 -4.78 -1.68
C TRP A 36 -8.78 -4.16 -0.85
N GLU A 37 -9.87 -4.88 -0.56
CA GLU A 37 -10.96 -4.36 0.27
C GLU A 37 -10.52 -4.10 1.71
N GLU A 38 -9.54 -4.84 2.21
CA GLU A 38 -8.95 -4.61 3.55
C GLU A 38 -8.28 -3.24 3.67
N LEU A 39 -7.86 -2.65 2.55
CA LEU A 39 -7.30 -1.31 2.54
C LEU A 39 -8.35 -0.21 2.72
N GLU A 40 -9.65 -0.52 2.60
CA GLU A 40 -10.72 0.45 2.80
C GLU A 40 -10.58 1.14 4.17
N ASN A 41 -10.75 2.46 4.16
CA ASN A 41 -10.49 3.29 5.32
C ASN A 41 -11.41 2.90 6.49
N PRO A 42 -10.89 2.57 7.69
CA PRO A 42 -11.69 2.14 8.83
C PRO A 42 -12.60 3.23 9.44
N LYS A 43 -12.77 4.39 8.78
CA LYS A 43 -13.51 5.59 9.25
C LYS A 43 -12.95 6.24 10.52
N VAL A 44 -12.13 5.53 11.29
CA VAL A 44 -11.33 6.07 12.37
C VAL A 44 -10.05 6.63 11.76
N ALA A 45 -9.93 7.95 11.79
CA ALA A 45 -8.76 8.69 11.35
C ALA A 45 -7.49 8.17 12.04
N ILE A 46 -6.64 7.46 11.30
CA ILE A 46 -5.32 7.07 11.83
C ILE A 46 -4.44 8.31 11.89
N SER A 47 -4.32 9.13 10.84
CA SER A 47 -3.31 10.20 10.80
C SER A 47 -3.85 11.63 10.88
N PHE A 48 -5.06 11.92 10.36
CA PHE A 48 -5.66 13.27 10.37
C PHE A 48 -7.20 13.19 10.44
N GLU A 49 -7.85 14.18 11.05
CA GLU A 49 -9.31 14.24 11.15
C GLU A 49 -9.98 14.33 9.77
N THR A 50 -10.95 13.46 9.52
CA THR A 50 -11.67 13.41 8.24
C THR A 50 -12.98 14.23 8.25
N ASP A 51 -13.45 14.66 9.42
CA ASP A 51 -14.68 15.46 9.57
C ASP A 51 -14.35 16.94 9.79
N VAL A 52 -13.79 17.57 8.76
CA VAL A 52 -13.26 18.94 8.80
C VAL A 52 -13.82 19.78 7.66
N GLY A 53 -14.09 21.06 7.94
CA GLY A 53 -14.61 22.03 6.96
C GLY A 53 -13.53 22.76 6.16
N GLY A 54 -13.96 23.76 5.38
CA GLY A 54 -13.05 24.66 4.67
C GLY A 54 -12.18 24.00 3.60
N ARG A 55 -10.97 24.53 3.39
CA ARG A 55 -10.02 24.01 2.39
C ARG A 55 -9.56 22.58 2.70
N LEU A 56 -9.42 22.24 3.98
CA LEU A 56 -9.07 20.89 4.40
C LEU A 56 -10.18 19.90 4.06
N GLY A 57 -11.45 20.26 4.30
CA GLY A 57 -12.59 19.43 3.91
C GLY A 57 -12.67 19.12 2.41
N VAL A 58 -12.29 20.08 1.56
CA VAL A 58 -12.18 19.87 0.10
C VAL A 58 -11.08 18.85 -0.21
N PHE A 59 -9.93 18.93 0.44
CA PHE A 59 -8.87 17.93 0.32
C PHE A 59 -9.35 16.55 0.77
N VAL A 60 -9.92 16.45 1.98
CA VAL A 60 -10.36 15.16 2.55
C VAL A 60 -11.38 14.50 1.65
N SER A 61 -12.35 15.26 1.12
CA SER A 61 -13.35 14.74 0.19
C SER A 61 -12.70 14.17 -1.08
N ALA A 62 -11.77 14.92 -1.70
CA ALA A 62 -11.08 14.45 -2.89
C ALA A 62 -10.18 13.23 -2.62
N TYR A 63 -9.54 13.22 -1.45
CA TYR A 63 -8.70 12.13 -0.98
C TYR A 63 -9.50 10.82 -0.82
N LEU A 64 -10.61 10.86 -0.06
CA LEU A 64 -11.44 9.67 0.20
C LEU A 64 -12.05 9.08 -1.08
N GLU A 65 -12.44 9.94 -2.03
CA GLU A 65 -12.93 9.49 -3.33
C GLU A 65 -11.85 8.78 -4.15
N VAL A 66 -10.60 9.27 -4.12
CA VAL A 66 -9.48 8.61 -4.79
C VAL A 66 -9.09 7.31 -4.08
N GLU A 67 -9.03 7.31 -2.76
CA GLU A 67 -8.77 6.12 -1.95
C GLU A 67 -9.74 4.99 -2.31
N LYS A 68 -11.04 5.25 -2.17
CA LYS A 68 -12.10 4.27 -2.47
C LYS A 68 -12.06 3.77 -3.91
N LYS A 69 -11.82 4.66 -4.87
CA LYS A 69 -11.85 4.32 -6.30
C LYS A 69 -10.66 3.47 -6.74
N TYR A 70 -9.51 3.61 -6.07
CA TYR A 70 -8.26 3.05 -6.54
C TYR A 70 -7.62 2.03 -5.57
N LEU A 71 -8.34 1.55 -4.55
CA LEU A 71 -7.86 0.53 -3.58
C LEU A 71 -7.08 -0.61 -4.25
N GLN A 72 -7.63 -1.20 -5.33
CA GLN A 72 -6.95 -2.26 -6.07
C GLN A 72 -5.59 -1.83 -6.63
N ALA A 73 -5.46 -0.62 -7.15
CA ALA A 73 -4.20 -0.13 -7.70
C ALA A 73 -3.14 0.10 -6.61
N TYR A 74 -3.56 0.50 -5.41
CA TYR A 74 -2.68 0.66 -4.25
C TYR A 74 -2.22 -0.69 -3.74
N TRP A 75 -3.14 -1.63 -3.51
CA TRP A 75 -2.82 -3.00 -3.12
C TRP A 75 -1.87 -3.66 -4.12
N GLU A 76 -2.12 -3.53 -5.42
CA GLU A 76 -1.26 -4.07 -6.48
C GLU A 76 0.13 -3.42 -6.53
N SER A 77 0.30 -2.23 -5.95
CA SER A 77 1.58 -1.51 -5.89
C SER A 77 2.45 -1.96 -4.71
N THR A 78 1.84 -2.42 -3.61
CA THR A 78 2.54 -3.02 -2.47
C THR A 78 2.69 -4.54 -2.59
N HIS A 79 1.81 -5.20 -3.36
CA HIS A 79 1.79 -6.65 -3.60
C HIS A 79 2.10 -7.01 -5.07
N ASN A 80 3.17 -6.41 -5.62
CA ASN A 80 3.57 -6.73 -6.99
C ASN A 80 4.38 -8.01 -7.08
N PHE A 81 3.76 -9.14 -7.42
CA PHE A 81 4.49 -10.40 -7.64
C PHE A 81 5.08 -10.57 -9.07
N PRO A 82 6.16 -11.37 -9.23
CA PRO A 82 6.88 -11.47 -10.50
C PRO A 82 6.15 -12.37 -11.50
N ILE A 83 5.46 -11.77 -12.49
CA ILE A 83 4.94 -12.50 -13.65
C ILE A 83 5.99 -12.47 -14.76
N SER A 84 6.71 -13.59 -14.93
CA SER A 84 7.82 -13.69 -15.90
C SER A 84 7.35 -13.45 -17.34
N ALA A 85 8.29 -13.06 -18.22
CA ALA A 85 7.99 -12.90 -19.65
C ALA A 85 7.49 -14.21 -20.28
N ALA A 86 8.07 -15.35 -19.88
CA ALA A 86 7.65 -16.68 -20.33
C ALA A 86 6.19 -16.98 -19.92
N LYS A 87 5.81 -16.73 -18.66
CA LYS A 87 4.42 -16.93 -18.20
C LYS A 87 3.43 -16.01 -18.94
N ARG A 88 3.81 -14.76 -19.23
CA ARG A 88 2.99 -13.83 -20.05
C ARG A 88 2.89 -14.25 -21.51
N GLN A 89 3.91 -14.89 -22.07
CA GLN A 89 3.83 -15.44 -23.43
C GLN A 89 2.96 -16.69 -23.49
N ALA A 90 3.01 -17.53 -22.46
CA ALA A 90 2.23 -18.75 -22.36
C ALA A 90 0.74 -18.49 -22.07
N SER A 91 0.40 -17.40 -21.38
CA SER A 91 -0.97 -17.04 -21.01
C SER A 91 -1.35 -15.64 -21.52
N PRO A 92 -2.31 -15.54 -22.47
CA PRO A 92 -2.88 -14.26 -22.90
C PRO A 92 -3.53 -13.49 -21.74
N TRP A 93 -4.11 -14.21 -20.77
CA TRP A 93 -4.74 -13.58 -19.62
C TRP A 93 -3.72 -12.93 -18.68
N LEU A 94 -2.58 -13.59 -18.41
CA LEU A 94 -1.50 -13.01 -17.59
C LEU A 94 -0.86 -11.79 -18.27
N ALA A 95 -0.75 -11.79 -19.61
CA ALA A 95 -0.30 -10.63 -20.35
C ALA A 95 -1.27 -9.44 -20.21
N ASP A 96 -2.58 -9.69 -20.34
CA ASP A 96 -3.62 -8.67 -20.18
C ASP A 96 -3.69 -8.16 -18.73
N LEU A 97 -3.62 -9.04 -17.73
CA LEU A 97 -3.54 -8.68 -16.32
C LEU A 97 -2.36 -7.73 -16.08
N HIS A 98 -1.15 -8.10 -16.53
CA HIS A 98 0.03 -7.24 -16.39
C HIS A 98 -0.18 -5.86 -17.02
N LYS A 99 -0.84 -5.77 -18.18
CA LYS A 99 -1.17 -4.49 -18.82
C LYS A 99 -2.19 -3.69 -18.00
N LYS A 100 -3.27 -4.33 -17.56
CA LYS A 100 -4.33 -3.71 -16.74
C LYS A 100 -3.79 -3.17 -15.42
N ARG A 101 -2.92 -3.90 -14.73
CA ARG A 101 -2.23 -3.44 -13.51
C ARG A 101 -1.47 -2.13 -13.74
N ASN A 102 -0.68 -2.07 -14.81
CA ASN A 102 0.07 -0.86 -15.15
C ASN A 102 -0.84 0.33 -15.49
N ASN A 103 -1.95 0.08 -16.20
CA ASN A 103 -2.93 1.11 -16.53
C ASN A 103 -3.65 1.62 -15.26
N ARG A 104 -4.13 0.72 -14.38
CA ARG A 104 -4.73 1.07 -13.09
C ARG A 104 -3.80 1.95 -12.26
N ARG A 105 -2.53 1.54 -12.10
CA ARG A 105 -1.51 2.35 -11.42
C ARG A 105 -1.31 3.72 -12.07
N GLY A 106 -1.31 3.79 -13.40
CA GLY A 106 -1.22 5.06 -14.13
C GLY A 106 -2.39 5.99 -13.85
N HIS A 107 -3.61 5.47 -13.85
CA HIS A 107 -4.82 6.23 -13.52
C HIS A 107 -4.85 6.68 -12.05
N ALA A 108 -4.52 5.79 -11.12
CA ALA A 108 -4.42 6.11 -9.70
C ALA A 108 -3.39 7.22 -9.46
N GLY A 109 -2.20 7.11 -10.07
CA GLY A 109 -1.16 8.13 -9.97
C GLY A 109 -1.58 9.48 -10.58
N ASN A 110 -2.37 9.48 -11.66
CA ASN A 110 -2.90 10.73 -12.22
C ASN A 110 -3.95 11.38 -11.31
N ALA A 111 -4.87 10.60 -10.75
CA ALA A 111 -5.86 11.07 -9.80
C ALA A 111 -5.17 11.61 -8.53
N TRP A 112 -4.18 10.89 -8.03
CA TRP A 112 -3.37 11.28 -6.88
C TRP A 112 -2.69 12.63 -7.07
N LYS A 113 -2.11 12.89 -8.25
CA LYS A 113 -1.52 14.21 -8.56
C LYS A 113 -2.52 15.36 -8.43
N GLN A 114 -3.80 15.15 -8.78
CA GLN A 114 -4.83 16.18 -8.61
C GLN A 114 -5.11 16.44 -7.13
N VAL A 115 -5.20 15.37 -6.32
CA VAL A 115 -5.36 15.47 -4.86
C VAL A 115 -4.18 16.21 -4.21
N LEU A 116 -2.94 15.92 -4.64
CA LEU A 116 -1.74 16.61 -4.15
C LEU A 116 -1.77 18.12 -4.42
N CYS A 117 -2.30 18.56 -5.56
CA CYS A 117 -2.47 19.99 -5.84
C CYS A 117 -3.42 20.66 -4.84
N ILE A 118 -4.52 19.99 -4.46
CA ILE A 118 -5.47 20.48 -3.47
C ILE A 118 -4.81 20.52 -2.08
N LEU A 119 -4.06 19.48 -1.72
CA LEU A 119 -3.31 19.44 -0.47
C LEU A 119 -2.31 20.59 -0.35
N ILE A 120 -1.49 20.80 -1.38
CA ILE A 120 -0.49 21.88 -1.37
C ILE A 120 -1.16 23.24 -1.15
N GLN A 121 -2.36 23.45 -1.70
CA GLN A 121 -3.12 24.68 -1.45
C GLN A 121 -3.61 24.76 -0.01
N ALA A 122 -4.15 23.67 0.56
CA ALA A 122 -4.57 23.63 1.95
C ALA A 122 -3.39 23.91 2.92
N MET A 123 -2.21 23.35 2.64
CA MET A 123 -0.98 23.62 3.39
C MET A 123 -0.55 25.09 3.27
N ARG A 124 -0.55 25.66 2.06
CA ARG A 124 -0.21 27.08 1.83
C ARG A 124 -1.15 28.04 2.53
N ASP A 125 -2.42 27.68 2.61
CA ASP A 125 -3.47 28.45 3.27
C ASP A 125 -3.50 28.21 4.80
N GLY A 126 -2.60 27.37 5.34
CA GLY A 126 -2.45 27.12 6.78
C GLY A 126 -3.49 26.17 7.39
N TRP A 127 -4.18 25.39 6.57
CA TRP A 127 -5.26 24.48 7.03
C TRP A 127 -4.76 23.11 7.52
N CYS A 128 -3.56 22.69 7.12
CA CYS A 128 -2.95 21.44 7.58
C CYS A 128 -1.42 21.51 7.52
N ASP A 129 -0.75 20.72 8.36
CA ASP A 129 0.71 20.59 8.42
C ASP A 129 1.17 19.27 7.76
N LEU A 130 2.45 18.92 7.92
CA LEU A 130 3.10 17.76 7.32
C LEU A 130 2.65 16.41 7.89
N ASP A 131 1.95 16.39 9.03
CA ASP A 131 1.43 15.17 9.65
C ASP A 131 0.40 14.44 8.78
N ILE A 132 -0.29 15.16 7.90
CA ILE A 132 -1.16 14.56 6.87
C ILE A 132 -0.40 13.61 5.93
N LEU A 133 0.91 13.83 5.74
CA LEU A 133 1.78 12.97 4.94
C LEU A 133 2.18 11.68 5.67
N LEU A 134 1.86 11.55 6.96
CA LEU A 134 2.06 10.32 7.74
C LEU A 134 0.95 9.31 7.50
N ASP A 135 -0.14 9.69 6.83
CA ASP A 135 -1.11 8.71 6.37
C ASP A 135 -0.46 7.74 5.38
N LEU A 136 -0.67 6.44 5.60
CA LEU A 136 -0.08 5.35 4.80
C LEU A 136 -0.30 5.50 3.31
N PHE A 137 -1.41 6.13 2.92
CA PHE A 137 -1.70 6.37 1.52
C PHE A 137 -0.72 7.37 0.85
N PHE A 138 -0.12 8.29 1.62
CA PHE A 138 0.93 9.19 1.14
C PHE A 138 2.28 8.48 0.96
N LEU A 139 2.50 7.38 1.66
CA LEU A 139 3.76 6.65 1.64
C LEU A 139 3.88 5.68 0.44
N HIS A 140 2.77 5.35 -0.23
CA HIS A 140 2.72 4.21 -1.16
C HIS A 140 2.47 4.55 -2.62
N SER A 141 3.34 5.38 -3.20
CA SER A 141 3.69 5.23 -4.61
C SER A 141 5.20 5.08 -4.78
N PRO A 142 5.74 3.85 -4.61
CA PRO A 142 7.13 3.58 -4.94
C PRO A 142 7.38 4.05 -6.38
N ARG A 143 8.56 4.60 -6.68
CA ARG A 143 8.87 5.02 -8.06
C ARG A 143 8.74 3.81 -8.98
N ARG A 144 8.64 4.02 -10.30
CA ARG A 144 8.62 2.88 -11.26
C ARG A 144 9.86 1.98 -11.13
N SER A 145 10.97 2.53 -10.65
CA SER A 145 12.22 1.83 -10.32
C SER A 145 12.16 1.05 -9.02
N ASP A 146 11.34 1.49 -8.06
CA ASP A 146 11.29 0.97 -6.69
C ASP A 146 10.17 -0.05 -6.59
N LYS A 147 10.06 -0.97 -7.57
CA LYS A 147 9.03 -2.00 -7.52
C LYS A 147 9.24 -2.81 -6.26
N VAL A 148 8.32 -2.66 -5.31
CA VAL A 148 8.24 -3.55 -4.17
C VAL A 148 7.72 -4.87 -4.71
N ILE A 149 8.64 -5.79 -4.95
CA ILE A 149 8.25 -7.12 -5.42
C ILE A 149 7.81 -7.94 -4.21
N TRP A 150 6.66 -8.59 -4.33
CA TRP A 150 6.21 -9.61 -3.40
C TRP A 150 6.58 -10.97 -3.98
N TYR A 151 7.32 -11.77 -3.21
CA TYR A 151 7.73 -13.11 -3.58
C TYR A 151 6.93 -14.10 -2.71
N PRO A 152 5.90 -14.79 -3.26
CA PRO A 152 5.03 -15.67 -2.48
C PRO A 152 5.80 -16.78 -1.76
N GLY A 153 5.52 -17.02 -0.48
CA GLY A 153 6.17 -18.09 0.28
C GLY A 153 7.66 -17.88 0.55
N VAL A 154 8.17 -16.66 0.35
CA VAL A 154 9.60 -16.36 0.55
C VAL A 154 10.02 -16.54 2.00
N VAL A 155 9.13 -16.30 2.97
CA VAL A 155 9.47 -16.39 4.40
C VAL A 155 9.68 -17.85 4.79
N SER A 156 8.67 -18.71 4.61
CA SER A 156 8.78 -20.14 4.89
C SER A 156 9.87 -20.81 4.05
N ARG A 157 9.98 -20.49 2.75
CA ARG A 157 10.99 -21.12 1.88
C ARG A 157 12.41 -20.72 2.27
N MET A 158 12.67 -19.44 2.59
CA MET A 158 13.99 -19.03 3.07
C MET A 158 14.31 -19.63 4.45
N ALA A 159 13.33 -19.77 5.33
CA ALA A 159 13.53 -20.43 6.63
C ALA A 159 13.93 -21.90 6.45
N ASN A 160 13.26 -22.63 5.56
CA ASN A 160 13.60 -24.02 5.21
C ASN A 160 14.98 -24.15 4.53
N LEU A 161 15.37 -23.18 3.71
CA LEU A 161 16.70 -23.15 3.10
C LEU A 161 17.80 -22.87 4.11
N ALA A 162 17.52 -22.06 5.14
CA ALA A 162 18.47 -21.74 6.20
C ALA A 162 18.62 -22.89 7.22
N ASP A 163 17.52 -23.56 7.56
CA ASP A 163 17.51 -24.76 8.41
C ASP A 163 16.64 -25.87 7.78
N PRO A 164 17.25 -26.84 7.08
CA PRO A 164 16.52 -27.94 6.46
C PRO A 164 15.74 -28.84 7.42
N ASN A 165 16.02 -28.78 8.74
CA ASN A 165 15.29 -29.57 9.75
C ASN A 165 14.10 -28.81 10.35
N LEU A 166 13.92 -27.52 10.02
CA LEU A 166 12.81 -26.71 10.51
C LEU A 166 11.46 -27.22 10.01
N HIS A 167 11.43 -27.73 8.77
CA HIS A 167 10.23 -28.24 8.09
C HIS A 167 9.03 -27.30 8.21
N CYS A 168 9.26 -25.99 8.05
CA CYS A 168 8.21 -24.99 8.06
C CYS A 168 7.25 -25.24 6.89
N PRO A 169 5.92 -25.32 7.12
CA PRO A 169 4.96 -25.45 6.04
C PRO A 169 5.06 -24.28 5.06
N GLU A 170 5.26 -24.58 3.78
CA GLU A 170 5.21 -23.57 2.71
C GLU A 170 3.75 -23.36 2.26
N PRO A 171 3.38 -22.14 1.84
CA PRO A 171 2.02 -21.86 1.38
C PRO A 171 1.69 -22.67 0.13
N THR A 172 0.45 -23.14 0.06
CA THR A 172 -0.10 -23.90 -1.07
C THR A 172 -0.97 -23.05 -1.97
N THR A 173 -1.41 -21.89 -1.49
CA THR A 173 -2.19 -20.91 -2.24
C THR A 173 -1.56 -19.52 -2.18
N LEU A 174 -1.92 -18.64 -3.12
CA LEU A 174 -1.47 -17.25 -3.06
C LEU A 174 -2.12 -16.47 -1.91
N LEU A 175 -3.27 -16.92 -1.39
CA LEU A 175 -3.90 -16.33 -0.22
C LEU A 175 -3.08 -16.62 1.05
N GLU A 176 -2.70 -17.88 1.26
CA GLU A 176 -1.81 -18.24 2.39
C GLU A 176 -0.46 -17.51 2.30
N ALA A 177 0.09 -17.37 1.09
CA ALA A 177 1.32 -16.62 0.88
C ALA A 177 1.15 -15.10 1.09
N LEU A 178 -0.07 -14.57 0.93
CA LEU A 178 -0.39 -13.17 1.21
C LEU A 178 -0.42 -12.95 2.72
N ASP A 179 -1.08 -13.84 3.46
CA ASP A 179 -1.16 -13.80 4.93
C ASP A 179 0.25 -13.86 5.54
N GLU A 180 1.08 -14.80 5.08
CA GLU A 180 2.50 -14.91 5.48
C GLU A 180 3.26 -13.59 5.22
N CYS A 181 3.03 -12.97 4.06
CA CYS A 181 3.70 -11.74 3.69
C CYS A 181 3.23 -10.55 4.54
N ASN A 182 1.94 -10.47 4.86
CA ASN A 182 1.39 -9.40 5.69
C ASN A 182 1.87 -9.52 7.13
N GLU A 183 1.99 -10.75 7.66
CA GLU A 183 2.57 -11.00 8.99
C GLU A 183 4.05 -10.59 9.05
N ALA A 184 4.83 -10.94 8.03
CA ALA A 184 6.27 -10.64 7.99
C ALA A 184 6.57 -9.16 7.68
N ASP A 185 5.75 -8.52 6.84
CA ASP A 185 5.87 -7.13 6.40
C ASP A 185 4.53 -6.37 6.60
N PRO A 186 4.11 -6.03 7.83
CA PRO A 186 2.79 -5.45 8.11
C PRO A 186 2.48 -4.14 7.37
N TRP A 187 3.53 -3.42 6.96
CA TRP A 187 3.39 -2.20 6.17
C TRP A 187 2.75 -2.43 4.80
N ARG A 188 2.86 -3.63 4.21
CA ARG A 188 2.31 -3.93 2.87
C ARG A 188 0.80 -3.90 2.86
N ASN A 189 0.18 -4.36 3.94
CA ASN A 189 -1.26 -4.23 4.20
C ASN A 189 -1.61 -3.00 5.04
N HIS A 190 -0.77 -1.97 5.03
CA HIS A 190 -1.03 -0.71 5.73
C HIS A 190 -1.34 -0.89 7.23
N TYR A 191 -0.70 -1.88 7.88
CA TYR A 191 -0.94 -2.24 9.28
C TYR A 191 -2.43 -2.51 9.60
N ARG A 192 -3.23 -2.94 8.62
CA ARG A 192 -4.67 -3.17 8.80
C ARG A 192 -4.97 -4.32 9.76
N ASP A 193 -4.08 -5.30 9.83
CA ASP A 193 -4.19 -6.45 10.74
C ASP A 193 -3.90 -6.07 12.21
N ASP A 194 -3.02 -5.10 12.45
CA ASP A 194 -2.77 -4.51 13.76
C ASP A 194 -2.54 -2.99 13.67
N PRO A 195 -3.62 -2.18 13.64
CA PRO A 195 -3.51 -0.74 13.49
C PRO A 195 -2.68 -0.07 14.60
N ASN A 196 -2.65 -0.65 15.81
CA ASN A 196 -1.92 -0.09 16.95
C ASN A 196 -0.39 -0.19 16.77
N SER A 197 0.08 -1.17 15.99
CA SER A 197 1.50 -1.31 15.66
C SER A 197 2.00 -0.27 14.66
N HIS A 198 1.09 0.51 14.04
CA HIS A 198 1.48 1.49 13.06
C HIS A 198 2.47 2.53 13.65
N PRO A 199 3.62 2.78 13.00
CA PRO A 199 4.61 3.77 13.44
C PRO A 199 4.06 5.19 13.71
N ALA A 200 2.97 5.61 13.07
CA ALA A 200 2.34 6.92 13.30
C ALA A 200 1.72 7.07 14.70
N HIS A 201 1.43 5.96 15.41
CA HIS A 201 1.03 6.00 16.81
C HIS A 201 2.20 6.29 17.76
N GLN A 202 3.44 6.05 17.32
CA GLN A 202 4.65 6.30 18.12
C GLN A 202 5.18 7.73 17.95
N ILE A 203 4.61 8.51 17.03
CA ILE A 203 5.00 9.89 16.79
C ILE A 203 4.13 10.77 17.68
N THR A 204 4.77 11.57 18.55
CA THR A 204 4.07 12.61 19.30
C THR A 204 3.44 13.58 18.32
N ARG A 205 2.11 13.51 18.19
CA ARG A 205 1.36 14.47 17.36
C ARG A 205 1.43 15.82 18.03
N LEU A 206 1.53 16.85 17.21
CA LEU A 206 1.37 18.22 17.68
C LEU A 206 -0.12 18.40 17.99
N THR A 207 -0.50 18.16 19.25
CA THR A 207 -1.82 18.53 19.75
C THR A 207 -2.06 19.99 19.42
N ASP A 208 -3.24 20.30 18.88
CA ASP A 208 -3.72 21.64 18.57
C ASP A 208 -3.24 22.32 17.28
N LYS A 209 -2.70 21.58 16.29
CA LYS A 209 -2.34 22.16 14.98
C LYS A 209 -3.40 22.08 13.88
N PHE A 210 -4.41 21.21 14.04
CA PHE A 210 -5.57 21.17 13.13
C PHE A 210 -6.67 22.11 13.64
N PHE A 211 -6.37 23.39 13.79
CA PHE A 211 -7.39 24.37 14.20
C PHE A 211 -7.31 25.67 13.40
N GLY A 212 -8.49 26.04 12.89
CA GLY A 212 -8.95 27.42 12.75
C GLY A 212 -7.99 28.41 12.10
N VAL A 213 -8.08 28.55 10.77
CA VAL A 213 -7.96 29.90 10.21
C VAL A 213 -9.03 30.72 10.93
N HIS A 214 -8.57 31.65 11.77
CA HIS A 214 -9.39 32.57 12.53
C HIS A 214 -10.60 33.00 11.69
N VAL A 215 -11.79 32.89 12.28
CA VAL A 215 -12.95 33.68 11.85
C VAL A 215 -12.41 35.08 11.64
N ALA A 216 -12.46 35.55 10.39
CA ALA A 216 -12.17 36.95 10.13
C ALA A 216 -13.05 37.74 11.08
N ASP A 217 -12.43 38.52 11.95
CA ASP A 217 -13.12 39.57 12.71
C ASP A 217 -13.69 40.54 11.67
N ALA A 218 -14.87 40.20 11.17
CA ALA A 218 -15.84 41.15 10.68
C ALA A 218 -16.72 41.44 11.89
N ASP A 219 -16.44 42.54 12.58
CA ASP A 219 -17.40 43.63 12.75
C ASP A 219 -16.80 44.77 13.60
N GLU A 220 -16.95 45.98 13.04
CA GLU A 220 -16.77 47.37 13.55
C GLU A 220 -15.41 47.86 14.08
#